data_AF-A0A182XWJ3-F1
#
_entry.id   AF-A0A182XWJ3-F1
#
_cell.length_a   1.000
_cell.length_b   1.000
_cell.length_c   1.000
_cell.angle_alpha   90.00
_cell.angle_beta   90.00
_cell.angle_gamma   90.00
#
_symmetry.space_group_name_H-M   'P 1'
#
loop_
_entity.id
_entity.type
_entity.pdbx_description
1 polymer ?
#
loop_
_entity_poly.entity_id
_entity_poly.type
_entity_poly.pdbx_seq_one_letter_code
_entity_poly.pdbx_strand_id
1 'polypeptide(L)'
;LKRWQCDGERDCADGSDEDVEKCLVKTCPTNEVLCKSADRCIPKSWLCDREQDCPDGSDEQNCESKVCSSEEFTCRSGTGNCIPLGWMCDQNRDCADGSDEMSC
;
A
#
# COMPACT_ATOMS: atom_id res chain seq x y z
N LEU A 1 12.98 19.19 10.45
CA LEU A 1 11.51 19.16 10.61
C LEU A 1 11.07 20.57 11.00
N LYS A 2 10.20 21.21 10.20
CA LYS A 2 9.76 22.60 10.43
C LYS A 2 8.57 22.56 11.40
N ARG A 3 8.68 23.28 12.52
CA ARG A 3 7.78 23.23 13.68
C ARG A 3 6.47 24.05 13.52
N TRP A 4 6.41 24.86 12.47
CA TRP A 4 5.41 25.90 12.18
C TRP A 4 4.56 25.54 10.94
N GLN A 5 4.37 24.25 10.69
CA GLN A 5 3.55 23.77 9.57
C GLN A 5 2.55 22.79 10.15
N CYS A 6 1.27 23.05 9.91
CA CYS A 6 0.16 22.20 10.36
C CYS A 6 0.11 22.03 11.88
N ASP A 7 0.47 23.06 12.64
CA ASP A 7 0.38 23.08 14.11
C ASP A 7 -0.89 23.78 14.63
N GLY A 8 -1.77 24.20 13.72
CA GLY A 8 -3.09 24.74 14.05
C GLY A 8 -3.08 26.23 14.39
N GLU A 9 -1.92 26.89 14.27
CA GLU A 9 -1.74 28.32 14.42
C GLU A 9 -1.35 28.93 13.07
N ARG A 10 -1.93 30.09 12.74
CA ARG A 10 -1.58 30.79 11.51
C ARG A 10 -0.25 31.53 11.70
N ASP A 11 0.84 30.87 11.40
CA ASP A 11 2.20 31.38 11.43
C ASP A 11 2.59 32.14 10.15
N CYS A 12 2.00 31.82 9.00
CA CYS A 12 2.27 32.53 7.75
C CYS A 12 1.19 33.58 7.44
N ALA A 13 1.60 34.72 6.87
CA ALA A 13 0.69 35.83 6.56
C ALA A 13 -0.43 35.44 5.56
N ASP A 14 -0.12 34.49 4.67
CA ASP A 14 -1.05 33.93 3.69
C ASP A 14 -1.81 32.70 4.24
N GLY A 15 -1.48 32.24 5.45
CA GLY A 15 -2.05 31.04 6.07
C GLY A 15 -1.69 29.73 5.38
N SER A 16 -0.70 29.76 4.47
CA SER A 16 -0.31 28.58 3.70
C SER A 16 0.42 27.51 4.51
N ASP A 17 0.82 27.84 5.73
CA ASP A 17 1.32 26.94 6.77
C ASP A 17 0.23 26.02 7.34
N GLU A 18 -1.03 26.44 7.24
CA GLU A 18 -2.25 25.69 7.63
C GLU A 18 -3.09 25.35 6.39
N ASP A 19 -2.50 25.41 5.19
CA ASP A 19 -3.24 25.14 3.96
C ASP A 19 -3.75 23.71 3.98
N VAL A 20 -5.06 23.59 3.85
CA VAL A 20 -5.77 22.32 3.92
C VAL A 20 -5.21 21.34 2.88
N GLU A 21 -4.84 21.76 1.66
CA GLU A 21 -4.27 20.84 0.67
C GLU A 21 -2.83 20.42 0.99
N LYS A 22 -2.06 21.21 1.75
CA LYS A 22 -0.69 20.88 2.19
C LYS A 22 -0.65 20.14 3.53
N CYS A 23 -1.61 20.40 4.41
CA CYS A 23 -1.74 19.78 5.73
C CYS A 23 -2.65 18.55 5.75
N LEU A 24 -3.59 18.41 4.79
CA LEU A 24 -4.35 17.18 4.57
C LEU A 24 -3.52 16.07 3.95
N VAL A 25 -2.34 16.39 3.41
CA VAL A 25 -1.32 15.36 3.27
C VAL A 25 -0.78 15.07 4.67
N LYS A 26 -1.58 14.37 5.49
CA LYS A 26 -1.08 13.52 6.57
C LYS A 26 -0.27 12.42 5.90
N THR A 27 0.89 12.83 5.40
CA THR A 27 1.88 11.96 4.83
C THR A 27 2.40 11.19 6.02
N CYS A 28 1.85 9.99 6.22
CA CYS A 28 2.62 8.96 6.88
C CYS A 28 4.02 9.00 6.24
N PRO A 29 5.10 8.93 7.03
CA PRO A 29 6.47 8.95 6.50
C PRO A 29 6.59 7.99 5.32
N THR A 30 7.52 8.23 4.41
CA THR A 30 7.60 7.57 3.08
C THR A 30 7.46 6.03 3.08
N ASN A 31 7.71 5.37 4.22
CA ASN A 31 7.59 3.93 4.42
C ASN A 31 6.30 3.46 5.13
N GLU A 32 5.32 4.34 5.30
CA GLU A 32 4.05 4.09 6.00
C GLU A 32 2.85 4.48 5.11
N VAL A 33 1.70 3.87 5.37
CA VAL A 33 0.42 4.01 4.66
C VAL A 33 -0.65 4.38 5.67
N LEU A 34 -1.51 5.33 5.29
CA LEU A 34 -2.63 5.76 6.10
C LEU A 34 -3.80 4.79 5.94
N CYS A 35 -4.36 4.30 7.05
CA CYS A 35 -5.60 3.54 7.04
C CYS A 35 -6.75 4.38 6.47
N LYS A 36 -7.63 3.76 5.68
CA LYS A 36 -8.68 4.48 4.93
C LYS A 36 -9.77 5.08 5.84
N SER A 37 -10.02 4.42 6.98
CA SER A 37 -11.06 4.78 7.95
C SER A 37 -10.46 5.34 9.25
N ALA A 38 -9.14 5.36 9.38
CA ALA A 38 -8.46 5.77 10.61
C ALA A 38 -7.24 6.64 10.32
N ASP A 39 -7.06 7.69 11.13
CA ASP A 39 -5.82 8.49 11.18
C ASP A 39 -4.63 7.71 11.79
N ARG A 40 -4.47 6.44 11.40
CA ARG A 40 -3.40 5.55 11.81
C ARG A 40 -2.51 5.27 10.61
N CYS A 41 -1.22 5.47 10.79
CA CYS A 41 -0.19 5.05 9.85
C CYS A 41 0.26 3.62 10.21
N ILE A 42 0.32 2.76 9.20
CA ILE A 42 0.92 1.42 9.30
C ILE A 42 2.13 1.35 8.36
N PRO A 43 3.13 0.51 8.63
CA PRO A 43 4.21 0.26 7.68
C PRO A 43 3.66 -0.19 6.31
N LYS A 44 4.30 0.23 5.22
CA LYS A 44 4.02 -0.32 3.88
C LYS A 44 4.19 -1.83 3.80
N SER A 45 5.01 -2.40 4.68
CA SER A 45 5.20 -3.84 4.82
C SER A 45 3.99 -4.57 5.40
N TRP A 46 3.10 -3.85 6.08
CA TRP A 46 1.84 -4.34 6.68
C TRP A 46 0.64 -4.07 5.78
N LEU A 47 0.89 -3.55 4.57
CA LEU A 47 -0.17 -3.43 3.58
C LEU A 47 -0.23 -4.74 2.79
N CYS A 48 -1.37 -5.41 2.80
CA CYS A 48 -1.58 -6.69 2.12
C CYS A 48 -0.69 -7.82 2.67
N ASP A 49 -0.48 -7.84 3.99
CA ASP A 49 0.37 -8.83 4.65
C ASP A 49 -0.44 -9.99 5.29
N ARG A 50 -1.77 -9.98 5.10
CA ARG A 50 -2.75 -10.94 5.64
C ARG A 50 -3.07 -10.75 7.11
N GLU A 51 -2.52 -9.74 7.76
CA GLU A 51 -2.94 -9.33 9.10
C GLU A 51 -3.81 -8.07 9.02
N GLN A 52 -4.75 -7.95 9.96
CA GLN A 52 -5.59 -6.77 10.05
C GLN A 52 -4.92 -5.76 10.98
N ASP A 53 -4.03 -4.95 10.43
CA ASP A 53 -3.32 -3.89 11.12
C ASP A 53 -4.10 -2.57 11.16
N CYS A 54 -4.90 -2.31 10.12
CA CYS A 54 -5.89 -1.24 10.19
C CYS A 54 -7.14 -1.69 10.96
N PRO A 55 -7.69 -0.83 11.83
CA PRO A 55 -8.89 -1.14 12.63
C PRO A 55 -10.15 -1.41 11.79
N ASP A 56 -10.14 -0.96 10.54
CA ASP A 56 -11.21 -1.17 9.55
C ASP A 56 -10.87 -2.30 8.57
N GLY A 57 -9.69 -2.94 8.68
CA GLY A 57 -9.17 -3.88 7.69
C GLY A 57 -8.92 -3.27 6.32
N SER A 58 -8.81 -1.95 6.23
CA SER A 58 -8.62 -1.24 4.95
C SER A 58 -7.28 -1.54 4.27
N ASP A 59 -6.29 -1.95 5.07
CA ASP A 59 -4.99 -2.47 4.64
C ASP A 59 -5.10 -3.77 3.84
N GLU A 60 -6.12 -4.59 4.12
CA GLU A 60 -6.35 -5.88 3.45
C GLU A 60 -7.51 -5.85 2.45
N GLN A 61 -8.37 -4.83 2.48
CA GLN A 61 -9.60 -4.77 1.67
C GLN A 61 -9.41 -4.24 0.24
N ASN A 62 -8.36 -3.46 -0.03
CA ASN A 62 -8.08 -2.94 -1.37
C ASN A 62 -6.65 -3.30 -1.81
N CYS A 63 -6.31 -4.57 -1.66
CA CYS A 63 -5.18 -5.18 -2.35
C CYS A 63 -5.52 -5.44 -3.81
N GLU A 64 -6.24 -4.51 -4.46
CA GLU A 64 -6.59 -4.58 -5.87
C GLU A 64 -5.30 -4.46 -6.66
N SER A 65 -4.70 -5.61 -6.92
CA SER A 65 -3.52 -5.72 -7.76
C SER A 65 -2.38 -4.86 -7.21
N LYS A 66 -1.54 -5.44 -6.34
CA LYS A 66 -0.12 -5.23 -6.60
C LYS A 66 0.05 -5.63 -8.07
N VAL A 67 0.05 -4.64 -8.96
CA VAL A 67 0.51 -4.82 -10.33
C VAL A 67 1.93 -5.26 -10.08
N CYS A 68 2.13 -6.58 -10.14
CA CYS A 68 3.44 -7.16 -9.99
C CYS A 68 4.36 -6.41 -10.94
N SER A 69 5.63 -6.24 -10.56
CA SER A 69 6.55 -5.50 -11.40
C SER A 69 6.49 -6.05 -12.83
N SER A 70 6.88 -5.29 -13.85
CA SER A 70 6.80 -5.77 -15.25
C SER A 70 7.60 -7.08 -15.49
N GLU A 71 8.42 -7.49 -14.52
CA GLU A 71 9.22 -8.71 -14.49
C GLU A 71 8.58 -9.85 -13.65
N GLU A 72 7.37 -9.65 -13.14
CA GLU A 72 6.67 -10.57 -12.24
C GLU A 72 5.26 -10.90 -12.75
N PHE A 73 4.84 -12.15 -12.56
CA PHE A 73 3.51 -12.66 -12.86
C PHE A 73 2.60 -12.59 -11.63
N THR A 74 1.39 -12.06 -11.82
CA THR A 74 0.34 -12.04 -10.80
C THR A 74 -0.42 -13.36 -10.80
N CYS A 75 -0.39 -14.07 -9.67
CA CYS A 75 -1.21 -15.25 -9.46
C CYS A 75 -2.70 -14.91 -9.60
N ARG A 76 -3.48 -15.80 -10.23
CA ARG A 76 -4.91 -15.59 -10.49
C ARG A 76 -5.76 -15.56 -9.22
N SER A 77 -5.29 -16.21 -8.15
CA SER A 77 -5.84 -16.03 -6.82
C SER A 77 -5.58 -14.58 -6.43
N GLY A 78 -6.62 -13.75 -6.47
CA GLY A 78 -6.58 -12.28 -6.30
C GLY A 78 -6.05 -11.75 -4.96
N THR A 79 -5.22 -12.53 -4.27
CA THR A 79 -4.46 -12.21 -3.07
C THR A 79 -3.14 -11.49 -3.35
N GLY A 80 -2.87 -11.07 -4.59
CA GLY A 80 -1.67 -10.27 -4.90
C GLY A 80 -0.33 -11.02 -4.76
N ASN A 81 -0.33 -12.35 -4.90
CA ASN A 81 0.93 -13.11 -4.96
C ASN A 81 1.62 -12.83 -6.30
N CYS A 82 2.83 -12.27 -6.24
CA CYS A 82 3.71 -12.06 -7.38
C CYS A 82 4.80 -13.14 -7.38
N ILE A 83 4.98 -13.78 -8.53
CA ILE A 83 6.12 -14.67 -8.77
C ILE A 83 6.97 -14.09 -9.91
N PRO A 84 8.26 -14.41 -10.03
CA PRO A 84 9.05 -14.02 -11.20
C PRO A 84 8.41 -14.53 -12.50
N LEU A 85 8.44 -13.76 -13.58
CA LEU A 85 7.95 -14.24 -14.89
C LEU A 85 8.66 -15.53 -15.35
N GLY A 86 9.91 -15.76 -14.91
CA GLY A 86 10.65 -16.99 -15.18
C GLY A 86 10.15 -18.22 -14.44
N TRP A 87 9.24 -18.06 -13.48
CA TRP A 87 8.55 -19.14 -12.75
C TRP A 87 7.16 -19.41 -13.34
N MET A 88 6.78 -18.71 -14.42
CA MET A 88 5.63 -19.10 -15.21
C MET A 88 6.01 -20.32 -16.05
N CYS A 89 5.23 -21.40 -15.96
CA CYS A 89 5.43 -22.64 -16.70
C CYS A 89 6.78 -23.33 -16.45
N ASP A 90 7.30 -23.23 -15.24
CA ASP A 90 8.60 -23.84 -14.91
C ASP A 90 8.46 -25.30 -14.42
N GLN A 91 7.24 -25.85 -14.46
CA GLN A 91 6.83 -27.14 -13.92
C GLN A 91 6.78 -27.20 -12.39
N ASN A 92 6.87 -26.05 -11.72
CA ASN A 92 6.72 -25.94 -10.29
C ASN A 92 5.47 -25.12 -9.94
N ARG A 93 4.79 -25.49 -8.86
CA ARG A 93 3.64 -24.74 -8.37
C ARG A 93 4.13 -23.66 -7.41
N ASP A 94 4.33 -22.45 -7.90
CA ASP A 94 4.74 -21.29 -7.13
C ASP A 94 3.55 -20.42 -6.72
N CYS A 95 2.49 -20.38 -7.52
CA CYS A 95 1.22 -19.83 -7.07
C CYS A 95 0.49 -20.83 -6.15
N ALA A 96 -0.11 -20.33 -5.06
CA ALA A 96 -0.90 -21.15 -4.13
C ALA A 96 -2.04 -21.92 -4.83
N ASP A 97 -2.63 -21.32 -5.87
CA ASP A 97 -3.68 -21.91 -6.72
C ASP A 97 -3.12 -22.76 -7.89
N GLY A 98 -1.81 -22.70 -8.14
CA GLY A 98 -1.18 -23.28 -9.33
C GLY A 98 -1.54 -22.57 -10.63
N SER A 99 -2.01 -21.32 -10.53
CA SER A 99 -2.41 -20.53 -11.68
C SER A 99 -1.27 -20.19 -12.64
N ASP A 100 -0.04 -20.20 -12.14
CA ASP A 100 1.22 -20.10 -12.89
C ASP A 100 1.45 -21.27 -13.85
N GLU A 101 1.01 -22.47 -13.47
CA GLU A 101 1.17 -23.69 -14.28
C GLU A 101 -0.07 -24.05 -15.11
N MET A 102 -1.18 -23.35 -14.90
CA MET A 102 -2.47 -23.65 -15.54
C MET A 102 -2.69 -22.97 -16.90
N SER A 103 -1.88 -21.97 -17.24
CA SER A 103 -2.05 -21.17 -18.46
C SER A 103 -0.74 -21.03 -19.25
N CYS A 104 -0.06 -22.16 -19.43
CA CYS A 104 0.84 -22.39 -20.56
C CYS A 104 0.07 -23.03 -21.73
#